data_AF-A0AB39KX30-F1
#
_entry.id   AF-A0AB39KX30-F1
#
_cell.length_a   1.000
_cell.length_b   1.000
_cell.length_c   1.000
_cell.angle_alpha   90.00
_cell.angle_beta   90.00
_cell.angle_gamma   90.00
#
_symmetry.space_group_name_H-M   'P 1'
#
loop_
_entity.id
_entity.type
_entity.pdbx_description
1 polymer ?
#
loop_
_entity_poly.entity_id
_entity_poly.type
_entity_poly.pdbx_seq_one_letter_code
_entity_poly.pdbx_strand_id
1 'polypeptide(L)' 'MRRIKPQQQPWDPDFVYSFGWFDWRPGGWSVQYSNYSGNRYPGADRAAGTGRFKDGTISVTYNHAF' A
#
# COMPACT_ATOMS: atom_id res chain seq x y z
N MET A 1 33.76 10.70 15.38
CA MET A 1 33.15 9.45 14.86
C MET A 1 31.67 9.71 14.57
N ARG A 2 31.28 9.87 13.29
CA ARG A 2 29.86 10.10 12.91
C ARG A 2 29.17 8.74 12.90
N ARG A 3 28.21 8.51 13.80
CA ARG A 3 27.35 7.31 13.72
C ARG A 3 26.56 7.39 12.42
N ILE A 4 26.89 6.55 11.45
CA ILE A 4 26.04 6.31 10.29
C ILE A 4 24.93 5.40 10.82
N LYS A 5 23.75 5.98 11.07
CA LYS A 5 22.56 5.15 11.22
C LYS A 5 22.29 4.51 9.85
N PRO A 6 22.03 3.21 9.76
CA PRO A 6 21.66 2.59 8.49
C PRO A 6 20.41 3.29 7.95
N GLN A 7 20.50 3.79 6.72
CA GLN A 7 19.37 4.41 6.04
C GLN A 7 18.39 3.31 5.63
N GLN A 8 17.16 3.38 6.16
CA GLN A 8 16.09 2.46 5.77
C GLN A 8 15.74 2.67 4.29
N GLN A 9 15.60 1.57 3.56
CA GLN A 9 15.44 1.62 2.10
C GLN A 9 14.08 2.23 1.70
N PRO A 10 13.98 2.95 0.57
CA PRO A 10 12.74 3.59 0.12
C PRO A 10 11.53 2.65 -0.04
N TRP A 11 11.79 1.38 -0.34
CA TRP A 11 10.79 0.32 -0.53
C TRP A 11 10.53 -0.52 0.73
N ASP A 12 11.17 -0.17 1.85
CA ASP A 12 10.99 -0.83 3.14
C ASP A 12 10.05 0.04 4.01
N PRO A 13 8.75 -0.29 4.07
CA PRO A 13 7.77 0.46 4.86
C PRO A 13 7.73 0.01 6.32
N ASP A 14 7.37 0.93 7.21
CA ASP A 14 7.10 0.62 8.62
C ASP A 14 5.74 -0.09 8.81
N PHE A 15 4.79 0.17 7.90
CA PHE A 15 3.47 -0.45 7.89
C PHE A 15 2.91 -0.55 6.48
N VAL A 16 2.00 -1.48 6.27
CA VAL A 16 1.22 -1.60 5.02
C VAL A 16 -0.25 -1.53 5.38
N TYR A 17 -1.07 -0.99 4.47
CA TYR A 17 -2.51 -0.90 4.71
C TYR A 17 -3.28 -1.16 3.43
N SER A 18 -4.43 -1.81 3.60
CA SER A 18 -5.35 -2.15 2.54
C SER A 18 -6.79 -2.02 3.03
N PHE A 19 -7.69 -1.66 2.14
CA PHE A 19 -9.13 -1.65 2.39
C PHE A 19 -9.87 -1.89 1.08
N GLY A 20 -11.10 -2.36 1.17
CA GLY A 20 -11.87 -2.67 -0.02
C GLY A 20 -13.27 -3.15 0.26
N TRP A 21 -14.02 -3.30 -0.82
CA TRP A 21 -15.32 -3.94 -0.88
C TRP A 21 -15.16 -5.29 -1.57
N PHE A 22 -15.69 -6.34 -0.96
CA PHE A 22 -15.72 -7.69 -1.53
C PHE A 22 -17.16 -8.13 -1.71
N ASP A 23 -17.51 -8.50 -2.93
CA ASP A 23 -18.76 -9.17 -3.24
C ASP A 23 -18.45 -10.60 -3.66
N TRP A 24 -19.03 -11.59 -2.99
CA TRP A 24 -18.83 -13.00 -3.30
C TRP A 24 -19.82 -13.52 -4.33
N ARG A 25 -20.88 -12.77 -4.63
CA ARG A 25 -21.99 -13.23 -5.46
C ARG A 25 -21.57 -13.28 -6.94
N PRO A 26 -22.09 -14.26 -7.71
CA PRO A 26 -22.06 -14.22 -9.17
C PRO A 26 -22.57 -12.89 -9.73
N GLY A 27 -21.85 -12.34 -10.70
CA GLY A 27 -22.12 -11.02 -11.28
C GLY A 27 -21.71 -9.83 -10.41
N GLY A 28 -21.14 -10.08 -9.22
CA GLY A 28 -20.69 -9.04 -8.29
C GLY A 28 -19.33 -8.44 -8.66
N TRP A 29 -19.07 -7.22 -8.18
CA TRP A 29 -17.80 -6.53 -8.31
C TRP A 29 -17.11 -6.39 -6.96
N SER A 30 -15.81 -6.62 -6.94
CA SER A 30 -14.94 -6.37 -5.79
C SER A 30 -13.92 -5.29 -6.13
N VAL A 31 -13.67 -4.37 -5.21
CA VAL A 31 -12.70 -3.28 -5.36
C VAL A 31 -11.82 -3.27 -4.13
N GLN A 32 -10.50 -3.28 -4.32
CA GLN A 32 -9.53 -3.21 -3.24
C GLN A 32 -8.51 -2.12 -3.55
N TYR A 33 -8.18 -1.33 -2.54
CA TYR A 33 -7.01 -0.47 -2.53
C TYR A 33 -5.98 -1.04 -1.56
N SER A 34 -4.72 -1.05 -1.97
CA SER A 34 -3.59 -1.53 -1.17
C SER A 34 -2.39 -0.61 -1.33
N ASN A 35 -1.73 -0.26 -0.23
CA ASN A 35 -0.54 0.57 -0.24
C ASN A 35 0.62 -0.14 0.47
N TYR A 36 1.55 -0.62 -0.35
CA TYR A 36 2.80 -1.26 0.05
C TYR A 36 4.02 -0.34 -0.15
N SER A 37 3.79 0.91 -0.56
CA SER A 37 4.86 1.88 -0.75
C SER A 37 5.50 2.25 0.60
N GLY A 38 6.66 2.93 0.59
CA GLY A 38 7.45 3.32 1.78
C GLY A 38 6.70 4.16 2.82
N ASN A 39 5.73 3.56 3.50
CA ASN A 39 4.90 4.13 4.53
C ASN A 39 5.66 4.23 5.81
N ARG A 40 5.64 5.41 6.44
CA ARG A 40 6.42 5.69 7.65
C ARG A 40 5.53 6.26 8.73
N TYR A 41 5.85 5.95 9.97
CA TYR A 41 5.15 6.54 11.11
C TYR A 41 5.35 8.07 11.15
N PRO A 42 4.42 8.82 11.76
CA PRO A 42 4.60 10.24 11.99
C PRO A 42 5.93 10.52 12.72
N GLY A 43 6.73 11.45 12.18
CA GLY A 43 8.05 11.79 12.73
C GLY A 43 9.23 11.00 12.17
N ALA A 44 9.00 10.05 11.25
CA ALA A 44 10.06 9.37 10.51
C ALA A 44 10.25 9.98 9.10
N ASP A 45 11.50 9.99 8.63
CA ASP A 45 11.84 10.48 7.30
C ASP A 45 11.29 9.53 6.21
N ARG A 46 10.68 10.12 5.19
CA ARG A 46 10.13 9.41 4.03
C ARG A 46 10.99 9.66 2.81
N ALA A 47 11.21 8.62 2.01
CA ALA A 47 11.87 8.78 0.72
C ALA A 47 10.98 9.57 -0.25
N ALA A 48 11.61 10.31 -1.16
CA ALA A 48 10.88 11.08 -2.15
C ALA A 48 10.04 10.14 -3.03
N GLY A 49 8.76 10.48 -3.18
CA GLY A 49 7.86 9.74 -4.07
C GLY A 49 7.32 8.43 -3.53
N THR A 50 7.49 8.13 -2.24
CA THR A 50 6.95 6.91 -1.62
C THR A 50 5.99 7.24 -0.47
N GLY A 51 5.13 6.28 -0.14
CA GLY A 51 4.29 6.32 1.05
C GLY A 51 3.03 7.19 0.93
N ARG A 52 2.81 7.88 -0.18
CA ARG A 52 1.61 8.71 -0.36
C ARG A 52 0.45 7.80 -0.72
N PHE A 53 -0.77 8.27 -0.48
CA PHE A 53 -1.98 7.55 -0.88
C PHE A 53 -1.99 7.22 -2.39
N LYS A 54 -1.52 8.14 -3.23
CA LYS A 54 -1.42 7.90 -4.67
C LYS A 54 -0.37 6.87 -5.11
N ASP A 55 0.52 6.46 -4.20
CA ASP A 55 1.55 5.46 -4.47
C ASP A 55 1.03 4.02 -4.18
N GLY A 56 -0.27 3.89 -3.89
CA GLY A 56 -0.96 2.60 -3.75
C GLY A 56 -1.47 2.04 -5.07
N THR A 57 -2.06 0.86 -5.02
CA THR A 57 -2.65 0.13 -6.15
C THR A 57 -4.13 -0.06 -5.92
N ILE A 58 -4.94 0.10 -6.97
CA ILE A 58 -6.36 -0.24 -6.97
C ILE A 58 -6.55 -1.50 -7.85
N SER A 59 -7.18 -2.51 -7.28
CA SER A 59 -7.58 -3.74 -7.97
C SER A 59 -9.10 -3.78 -8.08
N VAL A 60 -9.61 -4.09 -9.27
CA VAL A 60 -11.04 -4.27 -9.53
C VAL A 60 -11.24 -5.65 -10.14
N THR A 61 -12.13 -6.43 -9.54
CA THR A 61 -12.41 -7.81 -9.96
C THR A 61 -13.90 -7.98 -10.19
N TYR A 62 -14.26 -8.71 -11.25
CA TYR A 62 -15.63 -9.12 -11.54
C TYR A 62 -15.77 -10.63 -11.32
N ASN A 63 -16.75 -11.03 -10.51
CA ASN A 63 -17.02 -12.43 -10.26
C ASN A 63 -17.99 -12.97 -11.31
N HIS A 64 -17.45 -13.53 -12.38
CA HIS A 64 -18.24 -14.16 -13.42
C HIS A 64 -18.66 -15.59 -13.01
N ALA A 65 -19.92 -15.95 -13.22
CA ALA A 65 -20.39 -17.33 -13.16
C ALA A 65 -20.83 -17.78 -14.54
N PHE A 66 -20.48 -19.02 -14.88
CA PHE A 66 -20.78 -19.69 -16.14
C PHE A 66 -22.11 -20.43 -16.06
#